data_AF-A0A367IK32-F1
#
_entry.id   AF-A0A367IK32-F1
#
_cell.length_a   1.000
_cell.length_b   1.000
_cell.length_c   1.000
_cell.angle_alpha   90.00
_cell.angle_beta   90.00
_cell.angle_gamma   90.00
#
_symmetry.space_group_name_H-M   'P 1'
#
loop_
_entity.id
_entity.type
_entity.pdbx_description
1 polymer ?
#
loop_
_entity_poly.entity_id
_entity_poly.type
_entity_poly.pdbx_seq_one_letter_code
_entity_poly.pdbx_strand_id
1 'polypeptide(L)' 'MDKRQLKQGEQSPSFLQAVKSELFSPEKRQGNINIALSLTVFTGAIVFLRNWGELLA' A
#
# COMPACT_ATOMS: atom_id res chain seq x y z
N MET A 1 -15.19 -36.31 16.31
CA MET A 1 -14.25 -35.18 16.23
C MET A 1 -14.26 -34.66 14.79
N ASP A 2 -14.88 -33.49 14.59
CA ASP A 2 -15.19 -32.93 13.27
C ASP A 2 -13.94 -32.23 12.69
N LYS A 3 -13.36 -32.77 11.62
CA LYS A 3 -12.08 -32.33 11.02
C LYS A 3 -12.14 -30.91 10.40
N ARG A 4 -13.30 -30.27 10.42
CA ARG A 4 -13.56 -28.93 9.87
C ARG A 4 -12.98 -27.79 10.71
N GLN A 5 -12.65 -28.04 11.98
CA GLN A 5 -12.15 -27.01 12.90
C GLN A 5 -10.63 -26.77 12.80
N LEU A 6 -9.88 -27.64 12.13
CA LEU A 6 -8.41 -27.54 12.05
C LEU A 6 -7.91 -26.58 10.95
N LYS A 7 -8.82 -26.04 10.12
CA LYS A 7 -8.48 -25.15 8.99
C LYS A 7 -8.73 -23.66 9.26
N GLN A 8 -8.98 -23.29 10.53
CA GLN A 8 -9.15 -21.89 10.95
C GLN A 8 -7.88 -21.27 11.55
N GLY A 9 -6.80 -22.04 11.73
CA GLY A 9 -5.58 -21.61 12.43
C GLY A 9 -4.43 -21.08 11.56
N GLU A 10 -4.56 -21.06 10.23
CA GLU A 10 -3.49 -20.67 9.29
C GLU A 10 -3.93 -19.55 8.33
N GLN A 11 -4.49 -18.48 8.88
CA GLN A 11 -4.64 -17.23 8.14
C GLN A 11 -4.08 -16.08 8.98
N SER A 12 -2.75 -16.11 9.17
CA SER A 12 -2.01 -14.89 9.44
C SER A 12 -2.44 -13.85 8.41
N PRO A 13 -2.80 -12.62 8.79
CA PRO A 13 -3.15 -11.60 7.81
C PRO A 13 -1.97 -11.48 6.84
N SER A 14 -2.22 -11.75 5.56
CA SER A 14 -1.21 -11.58 4.52
C SER A 14 -0.60 -10.19 4.67
N PHE A 15 0.71 -10.03 4.46
CA PHE A 15 1.36 -8.70 4.56
C PHE A 15 0.59 -7.64 3.76
N LEU A 16 0.06 -8.01 2.59
CA LEU A 16 -0.82 -7.18 1.79
C LEU A 16 -2.10 -6.77 2.51
N GLN A 17 -2.71 -7.68 3.26
CA GLN A 17 -3.94 -7.45 4.03
C GLN A 17 -3.67 -6.60 5.27
N ALA A 18 -2.52 -6.78 5.93
CA ALA A 18 -2.07 -5.93 7.03
C ALA A 18 -1.77 -4.49 6.55
N VAL A 19 -1.01 -4.35 5.47
CA VAL A 19 -0.72 -3.05 4.83
C VAL A 19 -1.99 -2.35 4.38
N LYS A 20 -2.93 -3.09 3.77
CA LYS A 20 -4.24 -2.55 3.37
C LYS A 20 -5.05 -2.12 4.60
N SER A 21 -5.09 -2.93 5.66
CA SER A 21 -5.78 -2.57 6.91
C SER A 21 -5.18 -1.31 7.54
N GLU A 22 -3.85 -1.17 7.58
CA GLU A 22 -3.15 -0.01 8.11
C GLU A 22 -3.46 1.25 7.27
N LEU A 23 -3.35 1.14 5.94
CA LEU A 23 -3.61 2.20 4.96
C LEU A 23 -5.07 2.67 4.87
N PHE A 24 -6.03 1.80 5.18
CA PHE A 24 -7.46 2.15 5.16
C PHE A 24 -8.04 2.37 6.57
N SER A 25 -7.23 2.26 7.63
CA SER A 25 -7.68 2.54 8.98
C SER A 25 -8.03 4.04 9.15
N PRO A 26 -9.22 4.38 9.68
CA PRO A 26 -9.67 5.76 9.83
C PRO A 26 -8.82 6.56 10.83
N GLU A 27 -8.21 5.90 11.80
CA GLU A 27 -7.37 6.50 12.84
C GLU A 27 -6.00 6.95 12.33
N LYS A 28 -5.50 6.36 11.23
CA LYS A 28 -4.24 6.75 10.59
C LYS A 28 -4.42 7.53 9.30
N ARG A 29 -5.62 8.06 9.05
CA ARG A 29 -5.96 8.84 7.84
C ARG A 29 -4.89 9.86 7.45
N GLN A 30 -4.37 10.62 8.41
CA GLN A 30 -3.35 11.64 8.11
C GLN A 30 -2.01 11.01 7.69
N GLY A 31 -1.58 9.92 8.33
CA GLY A 31 -0.41 9.15 7.89
C GLY A 31 -0.62 8.50 6.53
N ASN A 32 -1.83 8.00 6.26
CA ASN A 32 -2.18 7.32 5.01
C ASN A 32 -2.26 8.31 3.83
N ILE A 33 -2.74 9.53 4.08
CA ILE A 33 -2.68 10.64 3.11
C ILE A 33 -1.23 10.98 2.79
N ASN A 34 -0.36 11.08 3.80
CA ASN A 34 1.06 11.33 3.56
C ASN A 34 1.69 10.22 2.71
N ILE A 35 1.41 8.95 3.00
CA ILE A 35 1.91 7.81 2.20
C ILE A 35 1.39 7.89 0.76
N ALA A 36 0.09 8.13 0.57
CA ALA A 36 -0.50 8.25 -0.76
C ALA A 36 0.06 9.44 -1.55
N LEU A 37 0.26 10.58 -0.87
CA LEU A 37 0.84 11.79 -1.46
C LEU A 37 2.30 11.55 -1.84
N SER A 38 3.10 10.93 -0.97
CA SER A 38 4.50 10.58 -1.27
C SER A 38 4.59 9.64 -2.47
N LEU A 39 3.76 8.59 -2.53
CA LEU A 39 3.70 7.68 -3.68
C LEU A 39 3.30 8.40 -4.96
N THR A 40 2.33 9.31 -4.89
CA THR A 40 1.85 10.09 -6.04
C THR A 40 2.94 11.02 -6.55
N VAL A 41 3.59 11.79 -5.66
CA VAL A 41 4.67 12.72 -6.03
C VAL A 41 5.87 11.95 -6.58
N PHE A 42 6.26 10.84 -5.95
CA PHE A 42 7.38 10.02 -6.41
C PHE A 42 7.13 9.44 -7.81
N THR A 43 5.96 8.83 -8.02
CA THR A 43 5.61 8.27 -9.33
C THR A 43 5.47 9.37 -10.38
N GLY A 44 4.87 10.50 -10.00
CA GLY A 44 4.74 11.67 -10.87
C GLY A 44 6.09 12.22 -11.30
N ALA A 45 7.05 12.34 -10.38
CA ALA A 45 8.41 12.78 -10.69
C ALA A 45 9.11 11.81 -11.67
N ILE A 46 8.98 10.50 -11.47
CA ILE A 46 9.56 9.50 -12.39
C ILE A 46 8.95 9.62 -13.78
N VAL A 47 7.61 9.70 -13.89
CA VAL A 47 6.91 9.83 -15.17
C VAL A 47 7.26 11.16 -15.85
N PHE A 48 7.39 12.23 -15.08
CA PHE A 48 7.80 13.54 -15.56
C PHE A 48 9.21 13.50 -16.13
N LEU A 49 10.19 13.00 -15.37
CA LEU A 49 11.56 12.86 -15.84
C LEU A 49 11.69 11.88 -17.02
N ARG A 50 10.84 10.85 -17.09
CA ARG A 50 10.87 9.90 -18.21
C ARG A 50 10.38 10.50 -19.52
N ASN A 51 9.36 11.36 -19.47
CA ASN A 51 8.74 11.93 -20.67
C ASN A 51 9.32 13.30 -21.05
N TRP A 52 9.76 14.08 -20.07
CA TRP A 52 10.29 15.44 -20.25
C TRP A 52 11.75 15.59 -19.80
N GLY A 53 12.42 14.51 -19.40
CA GLY A 53 13.82 14.57 -18.97
C GLY A 53 14.77 15.09 -20.04
N GLU A 54 14.50 14.81 -21.31
CA GLU A 54 15.28 15.32 -22.44
C GLU A 54 15.10 16.85 -22.62
N LEU A 55 13.97 17.41 -22.17
CA LEU A 55 13.71 18.86 -22.19
C LEU A 55 14.35 19.60 -21.00
N LEU A 56 14.85 18.85 -20.02
CA LEU A 56 15.61 19.36 -18.87
C LEU A 56 17.12 19.22 -19.06
N ALA A 57 17.57 18.58 -20.14
CA ALA A 57 18.97 18.41 -20.53
C ALA A 57 19.47 19.64 -21.32
#